data_AF-A0A954VCM8-F1
#
_entry.id   AF-A0A954VCM8-F1
#
_cell.length_a   1.000
_cell.length_b   1.000
_cell.length_c   1.000
_cell.angle_alpha   90.00
_cell.angle_beta   90.00
_cell.angle_gamma   90.00
#
_symmetry.space_group_name_H-M   'P 1'
#
loop_
_entity.id
_entity.type
_entity.pdbx_description
1 polymer ?
#
loop_
_entity_poly.entity_id
_entity_poly.type
_entity_poly.pdbx_seq_one_letter_code
_entity_poly.pdbx_strand_id
1 'polypeptide(L)'
;MEKQRTQKGIDVSTRSRSLGDILQEFQQHRILMQKELQKVIVGQHDVIEQVFAAIFTRGHCLLEGVPGLAKTLMVSTLARILDVGFNRIQFTPDLMPSDIT
;
A
#
# COMPACT_ATOMS: atom_id res chain seq x y z
N MET A 1 -38.33 12.96 21.25
CA MET A 1 -38.49 13.60 19.93
C MET A 1 -37.21 14.38 19.67
N GLU A 2 -36.22 13.72 19.07
CA GLU A 2 -36.05 13.56 17.62
C GLU A 2 -35.27 14.75 17.04
N LYS A 3 -33.98 14.50 16.80
CA LYS A 3 -33.09 15.11 15.81
C LYS A 3 -32.73 16.60 15.95
N GLN A 4 -31.44 16.81 16.17
CA GLN A 4 -30.60 17.33 15.09
C GLN A 4 -29.14 16.85 15.23
N ARG A 5 -28.80 15.93 14.33
CA ARG A 5 -27.46 15.67 13.78
C ARG A 5 -26.94 16.97 13.13
N THR A 6 -25.66 16.95 12.75
CA THR A 6 -24.91 17.93 11.93
C THR A 6 -24.45 19.14 12.76
N GLN A 7 -23.17 19.43 12.98
CA GLN A 7 -21.96 19.21 12.18
C GLN A 7 -20.78 19.02 13.16
N LYS A 8 -20.08 17.89 13.11
CA LYS A 8 -18.76 17.80 13.74
C LYS A 8 -17.75 18.21 12.66
N GLY A 9 -17.57 19.52 12.56
CA GLY A 9 -16.50 20.10 11.76
C GLY A 9 -15.19 19.42 12.13
N ILE A 10 -14.45 18.98 11.12
CA ILE A 10 -13.07 18.56 11.28
C ILE A 10 -12.33 19.84 11.66
N ASP A 11 -12.14 20.04 12.96
CA ASP A 11 -11.34 21.12 13.51
C ASP A 11 -9.89 20.89 13.11
N VAL A 12 -9.51 21.47 11.98
CA VAL A 12 -8.12 21.62 11.53
C VAL A 12 -7.51 22.77 12.33
N SER A 13 -7.44 22.61 13.65
CA SER A 13 -6.65 23.50 14.49
C SER A 13 -5.20 23.00 14.48
N THR A 14 -4.32 23.90 14.05
CA THR A 14 -2.85 23.79 14.07
C THR A 14 -2.33 23.56 15.49
N ARG A 15 -2.54 22.37 16.05
CA ARG A 15 -1.72 21.85 17.13
C ARG A 15 -0.40 21.44 16.51
N SER A 16 0.70 21.90 17.08
CA SER A 16 2.03 21.35 16.82
C SER A 16 1.98 19.85 17.15
N ARG A 17 1.57 19.01 16.19
CA ARG A 17 1.60 17.55 16.35
C ARG A 17 3.04 17.19 16.67
N SER A 18 3.26 16.50 17.79
CA SER A 18 4.60 16.05 18.10
C SER A 18 5.04 15.07 17.01
N LEU A 19 6.33 15.03 16.68
CA LEU A 19 6.86 14.03 15.75
C LEU A 19 6.46 12.61 16.18
N GLY A 20 6.38 12.38 17.50
CA GLY A 20 5.91 11.12 18.06
C GLY A 20 4.48 10.77 17.65
N ASP A 21 3.58 11.75 17.64
CA ASP A 21 2.17 11.53 17.30
C ASP A 21 2.03 11.11 15.82
N ILE A 22 2.78 11.75 14.93
CA ILE A 22 2.79 11.45 13.49
C ILE A 22 3.39 10.07 13.24
N LEU A 23 4.51 9.74 13.90
CA LEU A 23 5.14 8.43 13.75
C LEU A 23 4.24 7.31 14.28
N GLN A 24 3.52 7.55 15.37
CA GLN A 24 2.56 6.59 15.91
C GLN A 24 1.38 6.37 14.97
N GLU A 25 0.83 7.45 14.40
CA GLU A 25 -0.25 7.37 13.41
C GLU A 25 0.21 6.59 12.16
N PHE A 26 1.41 6.88 11.65
CA PHE A 26 1.99 6.15 10.53
C PHE A 26 2.18 4.66 10.84
N GLN A 27 2.74 4.34 12.01
CA GLN A 27 2.94 2.95 12.45
C GLN A 27 1.61 2.20 12.54
N GLN A 28 0.55 2.81 13.09
CA GLN A 28 -0.77 2.19 13.18
C GLN A 28 -1.35 1.88 11.80
N HIS A 29 -1.31 2.83 10.87
CA HIS A 29 -1.78 2.61 9.50
C HIS A 29 -0.99 1.52 8.79
N ARG A 30 0.34 1.51 8.95
CA ARG A 30 1.21 0.45 8.40
C ARG A 30 0.80 -0.94 8.89
N ILE A 31 0.57 -1.09 10.19
CA ILE A 31 0.13 -2.35 10.81
C ILE A 31 -1.24 -2.77 10.26
N LEU A 32 -2.16 -1.83 10.10
CA LEU A 32 -3.48 -2.11 9.54
C LEU A 32 -3.37 -2.62 8.09
N MET A 33 -2.60 -1.93 7.24
CA MET A 33 -2.37 -2.33 5.85
C MET A 33 -1.72 -3.73 5.76
N GLN A 34 -0.73 -4.01 6.61
CA GLN A 34 -0.08 -5.32 6.69
C GLN A 34 -1.05 -6.44 7.08
N LYS A 35 -1.94 -6.18 8.05
CA LYS A 35 -2.98 -7.14 8.45
C LYS A 35 -3.95 -7.45 7.32
N GLU A 36 -4.38 -6.45 6.56
CA GLU A 36 -5.26 -6.66 5.40
C GLU A 36 -4.56 -7.51 4.33
N LEU A 37 -3.27 -7.27 4.08
CA LEU A 37 -2.50 -8.03 3.10
C LEU A 37 -2.28 -9.50 3.54
N GLN A 38 -2.05 -9.73 4.84
CA GLN A 38 -1.88 -11.07 5.42
C GLN A 38 -3.13 -11.96 5.30
N LYS A 39 -4.32 -11.39 5.08
CA LYS A 39 -5.55 -12.18 4.81
C LYS A 39 -5.48 -12.90 3.46
N VAL A 40 -4.71 -12.37 2.51
CA VAL A 40 -4.58 -12.89 1.15
C VAL A 40 -3.24 -13.58 0.93
N ILE A 41 -2.16 -13.02 1.49
CA ILE A 41 -0.79 -13.51 1.33
C ILE A 41 -0.30 -14.13 2.64
N VAL A 42 -0.11 -15.45 2.63
CA VAL A 42 0.36 -16.21 3.80
C VAL A 42 1.87 -16.43 3.73
N GLY A 43 2.56 -16.21 4.85
CA GLY A 43 3.97 -16.61 5.04
C GLY A 43 5.04 -15.69 4.43
N GLN A 44 4.68 -14.63 3.70
CA GLN A 44 5.65 -13.72 3.05
C GLN A 44 5.84 -12.38 3.79
N HIS A 45 6.10 -12.42 5.10
CA HIS A 45 6.17 -11.20 5.91
C HIS A 45 7.33 -10.28 5.52
N ASP A 46 8.53 -10.80 5.35
CA ASP A 46 9.72 -10.00 5.05
C ASP A 46 9.63 -9.32 3.67
N VAL A 47 9.07 -10.02 2.69
CA VAL A 47 8.87 -9.47 1.33
C VAL A 47 7.87 -8.31 1.38
N ILE A 48 6.79 -8.47 2.13
CA ILE A 48 5.79 -7.40 2.32
C ILE A 48 6.43 -6.16 2.93
N GLU A 49 7.26 -6.32 3.96
CA GLU A 49 8.01 -5.23 4.59
C GLU A 49 8.89 -4.47 3.59
N GLN A 50 9.64 -5.20 2.77
CA GLN A 50 10.52 -4.60 1.76
C GLN A 50 9.74 -3.86 0.67
N VAL A 51 8.59 -4.39 0.25
CA VAL A 51 7.74 -3.72 -0.76
C VAL A 51 7.15 -2.43 -0.17
N PHE A 52 6.68 -2.44 1.08
CA PHE A 52 6.24 -1.21 1.76
C PHE A 52 7.36 -0.17 1.83
N ALA A 53 8.56 -0.59 2.21
CA ALA A 53 9.73 0.30 2.27
C ALA A 53 10.04 0.91 0.89
N ALA A 54 9.99 0.11 -0.19
CA ALA A 54 10.18 0.61 -1.55
C ALA A 54 9.11 1.64 -1.94
N ILE A 55 7.84 1.38 -1.66
CA ILE A 55 6.75 2.31 -2.00
C ILE A 55 6.88 3.64 -1.23
N PHE A 56 7.11 3.58 0.08
CA PHE A 56 7.20 4.80 0.90
C PHE A 56 8.44 5.65 0.59
N THR A 57 9.51 5.02 0.08
CA THR A 57 10.72 5.73 -0.36
C THR A 57 10.70 6.11 -1.84
N ARG A 58 9.61 5.81 -2.57
CA ARG A 58 9.52 5.94 -4.04
C ARG A 58 10.61 5.18 -4.78
N GLY A 59 11.08 4.07 -4.22
CA GLY A 59 12.00 3.14 -4.84
C GLY A 59 11.29 2.13 -5.75
N HIS A 60 12.10 1.26 -6.36
CA HIS A 60 11.63 0.14 -7.17
C HIS A 60 12.12 -1.18 -6.55
N CYS A 61 11.32 -2.23 -6.64
CA CYS A 61 11.66 -3.56 -6.15
C CYS A 61 11.51 -4.61 -7.26
N LEU A 62 12.41 -5.60 -7.27
CA LEU A 62 12.35 -6.77 -8.15
C LEU A 62 11.95 -8.00 -7.33
N LEU A 63 10.88 -8.70 -7.76
CA LEU A 63 10.34 -9.87 -7.06
C LEU A 63 10.76 -11.17 -7.76
N GLU A 64 11.87 -11.76 -7.31
CA GLU A 64 12.39 -13.03 -7.83
C GLU A 64 11.84 -14.25 -7.09
N GLY A 65 11.95 -15.44 -7.70
CA GLY A 65 11.43 -16.70 -7.16
C GLY A 65 10.59 -17.51 -8.14
N VAL A 66 10.20 -18.71 -7.73
CA VAL A 66 9.47 -19.67 -8.58
C VAL A 66 8.06 -19.19 -8.94
N PRO A 67 7.50 -19.63 -10.09
CA PRO A 67 6.11 -19.33 -10.44
C PRO A 67 5.15 -19.90 -9.38
N GLY A 68 4.03 -19.22 -9.17
CA GLY A 68 2.99 -19.65 -8.22
C GLY A 68 3.10 -19.08 -6.80
N LEU A 69 4.14 -18.32 -6.47
CA LEU A 69 4.30 -17.67 -5.14
C LEU A 69 3.49 -16.39 -4.95
N ALA A 70 2.33 -16.29 -5.59
CA ALA A 70 1.40 -15.17 -5.44
C ALA A 70 1.99 -13.76 -5.68
N LYS A 71 3.12 -13.62 -6.39
CA LYS A 71 3.80 -12.32 -6.61
C LYS A 71 2.87 -11.27 -7.23
N THR A 72 2.15 -11.64 -8.30
CA THR A 72 1.16 -10.75 -8.94
C THR A 72 0.00 -10.43 -8.01
N LEU A 73 -0.46 -11.42 -7.23
CA LEU A 73 -1.54 -11.24 -6.28
C LEU A 73 -1.12 -10.28 -5.15
N MET A 74 0.12 -10.37 -4.68
CA MET A 74 0.69 -9.51 -3.66
C MET A 74 0.71 -8.05 -4.11
N VAL A 75 1.29 -7.76 -5.28
CA VAL A 75 1.38 -6.38 -5.79
C VAL A 75 -0.01 -5.80 -6.10
N SER A 76 -0.90 -6.58 -6.71
CA SER A 76 -2.27 -6.11 -7.00
C SER A 76 -3.11 -5.89 -5.74
N THR A 77 -2.98 -6.74 -4.72
CA THR A 77 -3.67 -6.57 -3.43
C THR A 77 -3.13 -5.35 -2.69
N LEU A 78 -1.82 -5.14 -2.72
CA LEU A 78 -1.19 -3.98 -2.10
C LEU A 78 -1.65 -2.68 -2.76
N ALA A 79 -1.74 -2.65 -4.09
CA ALA A 79 -2.26 -1.49 -4.82
C ALA A 79 -3.71 -1.15 -4.41
N ARG A 80 -4.55 -2.17 -4.20
CA ARG A 80 -5.93 -1.99 -3.72
C ARG A 80 -6.01 -1.48 -2.28
N ILE A 81 -5.12 -1.94 -1.39
CA ILE A 81 -5.06 -1.48 0.01
C ILE A 81 -4.62 -0.02 0.10
N LEU A 82 -3.68 0.37 -0.77
CA LEU A 82 -3.13 1.73 -0.81
C LEU A 82 -3.93 2.70 -1.68
N ASP A 83 -4.99 2.22 -2.35
CA ASP A 83 -5.78 2.96 -3.33
C ASP A 83 -4.93 3.66 -4.41
N VAL A 84 -3.93 2.94 -4.93
CA VAL A 84 -3.03 3.42 -5.99
C VAL A 84 -3.30 2.72 -7.31
N GLY A 85 -2.93 3.38 -8.41
CA GLY A 85 -2.99 2.79 -9.74
C GLY A 85 -2.13 1.53 -9.85
N PHE A 86 -2.68 0.50 -10.49
CA PHE A 86 -1.98 -0.75 -10.77
C PHE A 86 -1.95 -1.00 -12.27
N ASN A 87 -0.76 -0.92 -12.87
CA ASN A 87 -0.52 -1.27 -14.27
C ASN A 87 0.38 -2.49 -14.33
N ARG A 88 -0.03 -3.50 -15.10
CA ARG A 88 0.74 -4.72 -15.34
C ARG A 88 1.16 -4.78 -16.80
N ILE A 89 2.46 -4.82 -17.04
CA ILE A 89 3.04 -5.03 -18.37
C ILE A 89 3.71 -6.39 -18.37
N GLN A 90 3.37 -7.22 -19.35
CA GLN A 90 4.03 -8.50 -19.57
C GLN A 90 5.13 -8.30 -20.60
N PHE A 91 6.38 -8.54 -20.21
CA PHE A 91 7.47 -8.59 -21.18
C PHE A 91 7.27 -9.80 -22.09
N THR A 92 7.12 -9.54 -23.39
CA THR A 92 7.14 -10.50 -24.49
C THR A 92 8.30 -10.13 -25.41
N PRO A 93 8.86 -11.07 -26.20
CA PRO A 93 9.97 -10.77 -27.11
C PRO A 93 9.62 -9.69 -28.16
N ASP A 94 8.33 -9.51 -28.44
CA ASP A 94 7.83 -8.55 -29.43
C ASP A 94 7.47 -7.18 -28.85
N LEU A 95 7.58 -6.99 -27.53
CA LEU A 95 7.17 -5.74 -26.87
C LEU A 95 8.09 -4.58 -27.33
N MET A 96 7.53 -3.59 -28.00
CA MET A 96 8.27 -2.40 -28.43
C MET A 96 8.26 -1.34 -27.33
N PRO A 97 9.30 -0.48 -27.23
CA PRO A 97 9.32 0.61 -26.25
C PRO A 97 8.11 1.56 -26.37
N SER A 98 7.53 1.68 -27.56
CA SER A 98 6.32 2.46 -27.82
C SER A 98 5.05 1.89 -27.19
N ASP A 99 5.04 0.62 -26.80
CA ASP A 99 3.87 -0.06 -26.23
C ASP A 99 3.73 0.16 -24.71
N ILE A 100 4.68 0.90 -24.11
CA ILE A 100 4.75 1.19 -22.69
C ILE A 100 4.44 2.69 -22.48
N THR A 101 3.43 3.01 -21.68
CA THR A 101 3.09 4.38 -21.24
C THR A 101 2.82 4.41 -19.74
#